data_AF-A0A5E7M006-F1
#
_entry.id   AF-A0A5E7M006-F1
#
_cell.length_a   1.000
_cell.length_b   1.000
_cell.length_c   1.000
_cell.angle_alpha   90.00
_cell.angle_beta   90.00
_cell.angle_gamma   90.00
#
_symmetry.space_group_name_H-M   'P 1'
#
loop_
_entity.id
_entity.type
_entity.pdbx_description
1 polymer ?
#
loop_
_entity_poly.entity_id
_entity_poly.type
_entity_poly.pdbx_seq_one_letter_code
_entity_poly.pdbx_strand_id
1 'polypeptide(L)'
;MNNRRLKELDLLRFLAALAVVIFHYAFRGYARGDMSVMPYPLLAEVAKYGYLGVELFFMISGFVILMTASSNNLQVFFISRVVRLCPAFWVCCTLTFLITLAFGQPRFSADLYQYLINMTFLGDLIGVPPIDGVYWSLFVEIKFYLMISILLAFKKIDKIEPCLVLWLLVSATAEVLAFEKLRSILITDYAAYFIAGATFYLIWAKGMTKPRIALVAGALALATFTAITWAESIESKYATQYDPSIIGSVIIGFFMTFLLIATNKTAAIGRLNWTTLGALTYPLYLLHQMIGFIIFNMAYPAVNAHLLLWGTVALMIAASYVIHENIETPMARLMKRSLSFSFNRLRAN
;
A
#
# COMPACT_ATOMS: atom_id res chain seq x y z
N MET A 1 -6.95 -1.36 -26.77
CA MET A 1 -5.90 -1.86 -25.85
C MET A 1 -6.47 -3.07 -25.12
N ASN A 2 -5.77 -4.20 -25.12
CA ASN A 2 -6.25 -5.43 -24.51
C ASN A 2 -6.60 -5.19 -23.03
N ASN A 3 -7.86 -5.44 -22.68
CA ASN A 3 -8.42 -5.27 -21.33
C ASN A 3 -7.96 -6.42 -20.41
N ARG A 4 -6.67 -6.78 -20.47
CA ARG A 4 -6.10 -7.95 -19.81
C ARG A 4 -5.66 -7.58 -18.41
N ARG A 5 -6.40 -8.05 -17.41
CA ARG A 5 -5.96 -8.02 -16.01
C ARG A 5 -4.71 -8.89 -15.85
N LEU A 6 -3.65 -8.32 -15.29
CA LEU A 6 -2.42 -9.04 -14.94
C LEU A 6 -2.61 -9.68 -13.57
N LYS A 7 -2.95 -10.98 -13.56
CA LYS A 7 -3.29 -11.72 -12.33
C LYS A 7 -2.06 -11.94 -11.45
N GLU A 8 -0.87 -12.00 -12.04
CA GLU A 8 0.40 -12.08 -11.32
C GLU A 8 0.62 -10.88 -10.38
N LEU A 9 0.07 -9.70 -10.69
CA LEU A 9 0.10 -8.55 -9.78
C LEU A 9 -0.80 -8.77 -8.55
N ASP A 10 -1.89 -9.53 -8.69
CA ASP A 10 -2.77 -9.86 -7.57
C ASP A 10 -2.08 -10.82 -6.58
N LEU A 11 -1.25 -11.75 -7.09
CA LEU A 11 -0.39 -12.59 -6.25
C LEU A 11 0.65 -11.75 -5.50
N LEU A 12 1.38 -10.87 -6.21
CA LEU A 12 2.40 -10.02 -5.60
C LEU A 12 1.81 -9.12 -4.50
N ARG A 13 0.62 -8.57 -4.73
CA ARG A 13 -0.12 -7.81 -3.71
C ARG A 13 -0.36 -8.64 -2.45
N PHE A 14 -0.85 -9.87 -2.60
CA PHE A 14 -1.13 -10.73 -1.46
C PHE A 14 0.13 -11.09 -0.68
N LEU A 15 1.22 -11.41 -1.38
CA LEU A 15 2.52 -11.67 -0.76
C LEU A 15 3.07 -10.44 -0.02
N ALA A 16 2.90 -9.25 -0.59
CA ALA A 16 3.27 -7.99 0.05
C ALA A 16 2.47 -7.75 1.34
N ALA A 17 1.15 -7.95 1.32
CA ALA A 17 0.33 -7.85 2.54
C ALA A 17 0.76 -8.86 3.59
N LEU A 18 0.99 -10.11 3.20
CA LEU A 18 1.41 -11.15 4.15
C LEU A 18 2.77 -10.81 4.77
N ALA A 19 3.72 -10.29 3.99
CA ALA A 19 5.00 -9.82 4.52
C ALA A 19 4.82 -8.71 5.57
N VAL A 20 3.91 -7.75 5.33
CA VAL A 20 3.60 -6.67 6.28
C VAL A 20 2.87 -7.22 7.53
N VAL A 21 1.96 -8.18 7.37
CA VAL A 21 1.29 -8.85 8.50
C VAL A 21 2.32 -9.53 9.39
N ILE A 22 3.23 -10.30 8.80
CA ILE A 22 4.29 -11.00 9.54
C ILE A 22 5.27 -10.01 10.18
N PHE A 23 5.61 -8.91 9.50
CA PHE A 23 6.39 -7.82 10.09
C PHE A 23 5.75 -7.28 11.36
N HIS A 24 4.45 -6.96 11.32
CA HIS A 24 3.74 -6.47 12.50
C HIS A 24 3.68 -7.53 13.59
N TYR A 25 3.32 -8.76 13.27
CA TYR A 25 3.06 -9.79 14.28
C TYR A 25 4.30 -10.39 14.90
N ALA A 26 5.34 -10.65 14.10
CA ALA A 26 6.54 -11.35 14.57
C ALA A 26 7.69 -10.44 14.98
N PHE A 27 7.67 -9.16 14.56
CA PHE A 27 8.75 -8.22 14.85
C PHE A 27 8.24 -6.91 15.46
N ARG A 28 7.58 -6.04 14.68
CA ARG A 28 7.25 -4.67 15.10
C ARG A 28 6.39 -4.63 16.35
N GLY A 29 5.43 -5.54 16.50
CA GLY A 29 4.57 -5.59 17.69
C GLY A 29 5.38 -5.60 18.98
N TYR A 30 6.41 -6.45 19.05
CA TYR A 30 7.25 -6.64 20.23
C TYR A 30 8.45 -5.69 20.32
N ALA A 31 9.09 -5.34 19.19
CA ALA A 31 10.43 -4.74 19.14
C ALA A 31 10.67 -3.49 20.00
N ARG A 32 9.64 -2.67 20.25
CA ARG A 32 9.73 -1.46 21.11
C ARG A 32 8.97 -1.60 22.43
N GLY A 33 8.28 -2.72 22.65
CA GLY A 33 7.44 -2.96 23.84
C GLY A 33 6.20 -2.06 23.96
N ASP A 34 5.87 -1.28 22.93
CA ASP A 34 4.78 -0.30 22.94
C ASP A 34 3.47 -0.81 22.32
N MET A 35 3.51 -1.86 21.48
CA MET A 35 2.33 -2.35 20.76
C MET A 35 1.86 -3.74 21.22
N SER A 36 2.76 -4.70 21.39
CA SER A 36 2.42 -6.07 21.78
C SER A 36 3.37 -6.60 22.84
N VAL A 37 2.83 -7.33 23.81
CA VAL A 37 3.59 -8.07 24.82
C VAL A 37 4.16 -9.39 24.32
N MET A 38 3.69 -9.90 23.18
CA MET A 38 4.05 -11.23 22.68
C MET A 38 5.31 -11.15 21.80
N PRO A 39 6.46 -11.75 22.22
CA PRO A 39 7.62 -11.92 21.36
C PRO A 39 7.41 -13.08 20.37
N TYR A 40 8.13 -13.04 19.25
CA TYR A 40 8.18 -14.17 18.31
C TYR A 40 9.57 -14.32 17.66
N PRO A 41 10.60 -14.74 18.43
CA PRO A 41 11.99 -14.72 17.99
C PRO A 41 12.26 -15.62 16.77
N LEU A 42 11.47 -16.68 16.56
CA LEU A 42 11.65 -17.62 15.46
C LEU A 42 11.58 -16.94 14.07
N LEU A 43 10.75 -15.90 13.92
CA LEU A 43 10.63 -15.17 12.65
C LEU A 43 11.15 -13.73 12.73
N ALA A 44 11.49 -13.20 13.91
CA ALA A 44 11.82 -11.79 14.10
C ALA A 44 12.90 -11.27 13.13
N GLU A 45 14.00 -12.02 12.94
CA GLU A 45 15.12 -11.62 12.08
C GLU A 45 14.77 -11.50 10.60
N VAL A 46 13.82 -12.30 10.12
CA VAL A 46 13.33 -12.21 8.73
C VAL A 46 12.17 -11.23 8.64
N ALA A 47 11.26 -11.30 9.61
CA ALA A 47 10.06 -10.47 9.68
C ALA A 47 10.38 -8.99 9.76
N LYS A 48 11.51 -8.58 10.34
CA LYS A 48 11.92 -7.17 10.41
C LYS A 48 12.01 -6.49 9.05
N TYR A 49 12.26 -7.23 7.96
CA TYR A 49 12.28 -6.71 6.59
C TYR A 49 10.92 -6.70 5.90
N GLY A 50 9.87 -7.26 6.52
CA GLY A 50 8.54 -7.35 5.92
C GLY A 50 7.85 -6.01 5.71
N TYR A 51 8.36 -4.92 6.32
CA TYR A 51 7.91 -3.55 6.02
C TYR A 51 8.07 -3.22 4.52
N LEU A 52 9.10 -3.78 3.85
CA LEU A 52 9.37 -3.62 2.41
C LEU A 52 8.19 -4.04 1.51
N GLY A 53 7.22 -4.76 2.05
CA GLY A 53 5.95 -5.02 1.37
C GLY A 53 5.16 -3.75 1.05
N VAL A 54 5.30 -2.66 1.82
CA VAL A 54 4.63 -1.37 1.56
C VAL A 54 5.21 -0.70 0.30
N GLU A 55 6.52 -0.75 0.15
CA GLU A 55 7.27 -0.25 -1.01
C GLU A 55 6.88 -1.03 -2.27
N LEU A 56 6.70 -2.36 -2.14
CA LEU A 56 6.15 -3.19 -3.20
C LEU A 56 4.70 -2.79 -3.53
N PHE A 57 3.85 -2.45 -2.55
CA PHE A 57 2.51 -1.90 -2.80
C PHE A 57 2.57 -0.62 -3.62
N PHE A 58 3.46 0.32 -3.30
CA PHE A 58 3.60 1.56 -4.05
C PHE A 58 4.08 1.34 -5.49
N MET A 59 4.97 0.38 -5.71
CA MET A 59 5.37 0.00 -7.08
C MET A 59 4.23 -0.64 -7.87
N ILE A 60 3.45 -1.54 -7.25
CA ILE A 60 2.24 -2.11 -7.87
C ILE A 60 1.21 -1.02 -8.17
N SER A 61 1.05 -0.06 -7.24
CA SER A 61 0.14 1.07 -7.35
C SER A 61 0.52 1.94 -8.56
N GLY A 62 1.79 2.35 -8.69
CA GLY A 62 2.32 3.08 -9.85
C GLY A 62 1.97 2.42 -11.19
N PHE A 63 2.16 1.11 -11.29
CA PHE A 63 1.84 0.34 -12.51
C PHE A 63 0.34 0.37 -12.83
N VAL A 64 -0.50 -0.04 -11.87
CA VAL A 64 -1.94 -0.25 -12.12
C VAL A 64 -2.71 1.06 -12.27
N ILE A 65 -2.24 2.12 -11.62
CA ILE A 65 -2.86 3.44 -11.72
C ILE A 65 -2.60 4.06 -13.07
N LEU A 66 -1.36 4.02 -13.56
CA LEU A 66 -1.08 4.54 -14.89
C LEU A 66 -1.77 3.70 -15.98
N MET A 67 -1.88 2.38 -15.77
CA MET A 67 -2.71 1.51 -16.61
C MET A 67 -4.17 1.97 -16.65
N THR A 68 -4.76 2.28 -15.49
CA THR A 68 -6.15 2.78 -15.42
C THR A 68 -6.28 4.16 -16.07
N ALA A 69 -5.33 5.07 -15.81
CA ALA A 69 -5.33 6.44 -16.33
C ALA A 69 -5.13 6.50 -17.86
N SER A 70 -4.59 5.44 -18.48
CA SER A 70 -4.36 5.37 -19.92
C SER A 70 -5.64 5.48 -20.77
N SER A 71 -6.83 5.29 -20.18
CA SER A 71 -8.10 5.58 -20.84
C SER A 71 -8.38 7.08 -21.02
N ASN A 72 -7.51 7.95 -20.49
CA ASN A 72 -7.59 9.42 -20.52
C ASN A 72 -8.96 9.98 -20.10
N ASN A 73 -9.59 9.34 -19.11
CA ASN A 73 -10.93 9.71 -18.63
C ASN A 73 -10.90 9.89 -17.11
N LEU A 74 -10.86 11.16 -16.68
CA LEU A 74 -10.79 11.53 -15.27
C LEU A 74 -11.96 10.95 -14.44
N GLN A 75 -13.17 10.98 -14.98
CA GLN A 75 -14.36 10.49 -14.26
C GLN A 75 -14.28 8.98 -14.03
N VAL A 76 -13.95 8.21 -15.07
CA VAL A 76 -13.79 6.75 -14.95
C VAL A 76 -12.67 6.40 -13.99
N PHE A 77 -11.55 7.14 -14.07
CA PHE A 77 -10.43 6.98 -13.16
C PHE A 77 -10.85 7.23 -11.70
N PHE A 78 -11.42 8.40 -11.40
CA PHE A 78 -11.82 8.80 -10.06
C PHE A 78 -12.84 7.83 -9.45
N ILE A 79 -13.91 7.50 -10.17
CA ILE A 79 -14.93 6.55 -9.69
C ILE A 79 -14.29 5.19 -9.40
N SER A 80 -13.37 4.72 -10.25
CA SER A 80 -12.70 3.43 -10.02
C SER A 80 -11.87 3.41 -8.74
N ARG A 81 -11.29 4.54 -8.32
CA ARG A 81 -10.48 4.64 -7.10
C ARG A 81 -11.36 4.73 -5.86
N VAL A 82 -12.39 5.57 -5.88
CA VAL A 82 -13.34 5.72 -4.76
C VAL A 82 -14.04 4.40 -4.46
N VAL A 83 -14.56 3.73 -5.49
CA VAL A 83 -15.24 2.42 -5.35
C VAL A 83 -14.30 1.32 -4.85
N ARG A 84 -13.00 1.44 -5.11
CA ARG A 84 -11.98 0.48 -4.67
C ARG A 84 -11.59 0.68 -3.20
N LEU A 85 -11.48 1.93 -2.74
CA LEU A 85 -10.98 2.25 -1.40
C LEU A 85 -12.09 2.33 -0.35
N CYS A 86 -13.15 3.09 -0.62
CA CYS A 86 -14.10 3.49 0.42
C CYS A 86 -14.85 2.35 1.10
N PRO A 87 -15.41 1.34 0.38
CA PRO A 87 -16.21 0.31 1.02
C PRO A 87 -15.47 -0.48 2.10
N ALA A 88 -14.33 -1.08 1.73
CA ALA A 88 -13.55 -1.87 2.66
C ALA A 88 -12.94 -0.99 3.76
N PHE A 89 -12.46 0.22 3.42
CA PHE A 89 -11.90 1.12 4.42
C PHE A 89 -12.90 1.50 5.49
N TRP A 90 -14.11 1.93 5.12
CA TRP A 90 -15.13 2.33 6.09
C TRP A 90 -15.47 1.19 7.03
N VAL A 91 -15.68 -0.02 6.51
CA VAL A 91 -15.99 -1.20 7.32
C VAL A 91 -14.85 -1.57 8.25
N CYS A 92 -13.62 -1.65 7.74
CA CYS A 92 -12.45 -2.02 8.54
C CYS A 92 -12.13 -0.96 9.59
N CYS A 93 -12.23 0.33 9.23
CA CYS A 93 -12.03 1.44 10.17
C CYS A 93 -13.07 1.41 11.30
N THR A 94 -14.34 1.17 10.99
CA THR A 94 -15.40 0.98 12.00
C THR A 94 -15.12 -0.23 12.89
N LEU A 95 -14.73 -1.37 12.32
CA LEU A 95 -14.40 -2.57 13.11
C LEU A 95 -13.21 -2.32 14.05
N THR A 96 -12.12 -1.73 13.53
CA THR A 96 -10.96 -1.38 14.36
C THR A 96 -11.35 -0.40 15.45
N PHE A 97 -12.15 0.63 15.16
CA PHE A 97 -12.64 1.57 16.16
C PHE A 97 -13.41 0.87 17.29
N LEU A 98 -14.41 0.04 16.94
CA LEU A 98 -15.24 -0.65 17.92
C LEU A 98 -14.45 -1.65 18.76
N ILE A 99 -13.54 -2.41 18.15
CA ILE A 99 -12.69 -3.37 18.85
C ILE A 99 -11.72 -2.65 19.80
N THR A 100 -11.14 -1.52 19.37
CA THR A 100 -10.26 -0.71 20.21
C THR A 100 -11.03 -0.13 21.40
N LEU A 101 -12.28 0.32 21.23
CA LEU A 101 -13.10 0.78 22.36
C LEU A 101 -13.42 -0.33 23.35
N ALA A 102 -13.75 -1.53 22.86
CA ALA A 102 -14.16 -2.65 23.70
C ALA A 102 -12.98 -3.34 24.41
N PHE A 103 -11.82 -3.43 23.75
CA PHE A 103 -10.73 -4.33 24.15
C PHE A 103 -9.33 -3.68 24.08
N GLY A 104 -9.21 -2.42 23.67
CA GLY A 104 -7.91 -1.78 23.47
C GLY A 104 -7.18 -1.37 24.75
N GLN A 105 -7.92 -1.12 25.84
CA GLN A 105 -7.33 -0.64 27.09
C GLN A 105 -6.46 -1.70 27.79
N PRO A 106 -5.39 -1.30 28.49
CA PRO A 106 -4.93 0.08 28.71
C PRO A 106 -3.99 0.63 27.62
N ARG A 107 -3.61 -0.18 26.62
CA ARG A 107 -2.55 0.17 25.65
C ARG A 107 -3.03 1.01 24.49
N PHE A 108 -4.27 0.81 24.06
CA PHE A 108 -4.85 1.43 22.90
C PHE A 108 -6.11 2.18 23.27
N SER A 109 -6.26 3.37 22.70
CA SER A 109 -7.45 4.19 22.79
C SER A 109 -7.83 4.63 21.38
N ALA A 110 -9.12 4.89 21.20
CA ALA A 110 -9.64 5.54 20.02
C ALA A 110 -10.69 6.56 20.46
N ASP A 111 -10.74 7.69 19.79
CA ASP A 111 -11.70 8.75 20.07
C ASP A 111 -12.69 8.92 18.91
N LEU A 112 -13.90 9.40 19.21
CA LEU A 112 -14.95 9.60 18.22
C LEU A 112 -14.54 10.64 17.17
N TYR A 113 -13.89 11.74 17.56
CA TYR A 113 -13.37 12.73 16.62
C TYR A 113 -12.33 12.10 15.70
N GLN A 114 -11.41 11.32 16.26
CA GLN A 114 -10.41 10.59 15.47
C GLN A 114 -11.07 9.67 14.43
N TYR A 115 -12.09 8.91 14.83
CA TYR A 115 -12.86 8.03 13.94
C TYR A 115 -13.53 8.79 12.80
N LEU A 116 -14.27 9.86 13.12
CA LEU A 116 -14.98 10.65 12.12
C LEU A 116 -14.02 11.25 11.09
N ILE A 117 -12.86 11.75 11.52
CA ILE A 117 -11.85 12.29 10.60
C ILE A 117 -11.24 11.18 9.73
N ASN A 118 -10.93 10.01 10.30
CA ASN A 118 -10.42 8.88 9.52
C ASN A 118 -11.39 8.46 8.42
N MET A 119 -12.70 8.44 8.69
CA MET A 119 -13.75 8.08 7.72
C MET A 119 -13.80 9.01 6.49
N THR A 120 -13.29 10.24 6.61
CA THR A 120 -13.20 11.22 5.51
C THR A 120 -11.93 11.11 4.67
N PHE A 121 -10.95 10.30 5.08
CA PHE A 121 -9.59 10.24 4.51
C PHE A 121 -8.75 11.53 4.67
N LEU A 122 -9.20 12.49 5.49
CA LEU A 122 -8.51 13.78 5.68
C LEU A 122 -7.59 13.82 6.90
N GLY A 123 -7.37 12.69 7.59
CA GLY A 123 -6.58 12.63 8.82
C GLY A 123 -5.17 13.23 8.69
N ASP A 124 -4.43 12.81 7.66
CA ASP A 124 -3.08 13.33 7.37
C ASP A 124 -3.06 14.84 7.12
N LEU A 125 -4.09 15.37 6.44
CA LEU A 125 -4.19 16.80 6.12
C LEU A 125 -4.52 17.65 7.37
N ILE A 126 -5.35 17.11 8.26
CA ILE A 126 -5.82 17.80 9.48
C ILE A 126 -4.84 17.59 10.65
N GLY A 127 -3.89 16.64 10.52
CA GLY A 127 -2.96 16.28 11.58
C GLY A 127 -3.57 15.35 12.64
N VAL A 128 -4.64 14.63 12.29
CA VAL A 128 -5.28 13.66 13.17
C VAL A 128 -4.66 12.28 12.92
N PRO A 129 -4.10 11.62 13.96
CA PRO A 129 -3.45 10.33 13.79
C PRO A 129 -4.48 9.26 13.34
N PRO A 130 -4.05 8.28 12.54
CA PRO A 130 -4.96 7.24 12.12
C PRO A 130 -5.33 6.33 13.29
N ILE A 131 -6.53 5.75 13.25
CA ILE A 131 -6.97 4.76 14.26
C ILE A 131 -6.11 3.50 14.21
N ASP A 132 -5.68 3.10 13.01
CA ASP A 132 -4.71 2.03 12.83
C ASP A 132 -3.45 2.58 12.17
N GLY A 133 -2.28 2.14 12.64
CA GLY A 133 -0.99 2.59 12.13
C GLY A 133 -0.89 2.40 10.62
N VAL A 134 -1.28 1.24 10.09
CA VAL A 134 -1.17 0.90 8.67
C VAL A 134 -1.91 1.84 7.71
N TYR A 135 -2.85 2.66 8.19
CA TYR A 135 -3.60 3.57 7.32
C TYR A 135 -2.73 4.70 6.76
N TRP A 136 -1.55 4.97 7.32
CA TRP A 136 -0.65 6.01 6.80
C TRP A 136 -0.30 5.79 5.32
N SER A 137 -0.08 4.53 4.90
CA SER A 137 0.32 4.22 3.51
C SER A 137 -0.82 4.46 2.52
N LEU A 138 -2.06 4.33 2.97
CA LEU A 138 -3.25 4.64 2.17
C LEU A 138 -3.33 6.13 1.84
N PHE A 139 -2.96 7.00 2.79
CA PHE A 139 -2.93 8.44 2.53
C PHE A 139 -1.86 8.82 1.50
N VAL A 140 -0.69 8.18 1.55
CA VAL A 140 0.35 8.31 0.51
C VAL A 140 -0.19 7.89 -0.85
N GLU A 141 -0.91 6.77 -0.90
CA GLU A 141 -1.53 6.29 -2.13
C GLU A 141 -2.61 7.26 -2.67
N ILE A 142 -3.45 7.83 -1.80
CA ILE A 142 -4.45 8.85 -2.19
C ILE A 142 -3.80 10.11 -2.74
N LYS A 143 -2.67 10.57 -2.17
CA LYS A 143 -1.90 11.71 -2.73
C LYS A 143 -1.45 11.40 -4.16
N PHE A 144 -0.96 10.19 -4.41
CA PHE A 144 -0.61 9.77 -5.78
C PHE A 144 -1.84 9.75 -6.71
N TYR A 145 -3.01 9.31 -6.22
CA TYR A 145 -4.25 9.33 -7.02
C TYR A 145 -4.63 10.75 -7.42
N LEU A 146 -4.45 11.72 -6.50
CA LEU A 146 -4.69 13.13 -6.77
C LEU A 146 -3.71 13.67 -7.81
N MET A 147 -2.42 13.35 -7.71
CA MET A 147 -1.40 13.75 -8.71
C MET A 147 -1.77 13.27 -10.13
N ILE A 148 -2.17 12.01 -10.28
CA ILE A 148 -2.59 11.46 -11.58
C ILE A 148 -3.92 12.07 -12.04
N SER A 149 -4.86 12.32 -11.12
CA SER A 149 -6.12 13.00 -11.43
C SER A 149 -5.88 14.41 -11.98
N ILE A 150 -4.93 15.15 -11.42
CA ILE A 150 -4.52 16.48 -11.90
C ILE A 150 -3.96 16.38 -13.33
N LEU A 151 -3.09 15.40 -13.62
CA LEU A 151 -2.56 15.20 -14.97
C LEU A 151 -3.67 14.86 -15.99
N LEU A 152 -4.65 14.05 -15.59
CA LEU A 152 -5.82 13.73 -16.41
C LEU A 152 -6.72 14.96 -16.63
N ALA A 153 -6.94 15.78 -15.61
CA ALA A 153 -7.73 17.02 -15.71
C ALA A 153 -7.13 17.98 -16.74
N PHE A 154 -5.79 18.10 -16.77
CA PHE A 154 -5.07 18.90 -17.76
C PHE A 154 -4.88 18.20 -19.11
N LYS A 155 -5.40 16.98 -19.30
CA LYS A 155 -5.19 16.14 -20.50
C LYS A 155 -3.71 15.95 -20.86
N LYS A 156 -2.82 15.93 -19.87
CA LYS A 156 -1.37 15.80 -20.03
C LYS A 156 -0.86 14.37 -19.84
N ILE A 157 -1.75 13.37 -19.81
CA ILE A 157 -1.36 11.97 -19.59
C ILE A 157 -0.38 11.45 -20.65
N ASP A 158 -0.45 11.98 -21.87
CA ASP A 158 0.49 11.63 -22.94
C ASP A 158 1.92 12.13 -22.68
N LYS A 159 2.07 13.16 -21.82
CA LYS A 159 3.36 13.73 -21.38
C LYS A 159 3.82 13.18 -20.03
N ILE A 160 3.32 12.01 -19.62
CA ILE A 160 3.66 11.42 -18.33
C ILE A 160 5.16 11.14 -18.18
N GLU A 161 5.87 10.73 -19.23
CA GLU A 161 7.31 10.41 -19.16
C GLU A 161 8.17 11.59 -18.68
N PRO A 162 8.10 12.79 -19.29
CA PRO A 162 8.74 13.99 -18.74
C PRO A 162 8.34 14.32 -17.30
N CYS A 163 7.07 14.13 -16.94
CA CYS A 163 6.61 14.36 -15.56
C CYS A 163 7.26 13.39 -14.56
N LEU A 164 7.43 12.11 -14.94
CA LEU A 164 8.12 11.12 -14.12
C LEU A 164 9.62 11.45 -13.96
N VAL A 165 10.28 11.92 -15.04
CA VAL A 165 11.68 12.39 -14.97
C VAL A 165 11.79 13.57 -14.01
N LEU A 166 10.94 14.58 -14.17
CA LEU A 166 10.95 15.75 -13.28
C LEU A 166 10.70 15.34 -11.83
N TRP A 167 9.73 14.46 -11.59
CA TRP A 167 9.42 13.98 -10.25
C TRP A 167 10.56 13.19 -9.62
N LEU A 168 11.27 12.38 -10.41
CA LEU A 168 12.46 11.65 -9.95
C LEU A 168 13.57 12.63 -9.54
N LEU A 169 13.87 13.63 -10.38
CA LEU A 169 14.90 14.64 -10.11
C LEU A 169 14.57 15.48 -8.87
N VAL A 170 13.31 15.91 -8.74
CA VAL A 170 12.83 16.65 -7.57
C VAL A 170 12.93 15.79 -6.32
N SER A 171 12.57 14.50 -6.39
CA SER A 171 12.66 13.59 -5.25
C SER A 171 14.11 13.35 -4.82
N ALA A 172 15.02 13.11 -5.77
CA ALA A 172 16.44 12.96 -5.48
C ALA A 172 17.05 14.22 -4.86
N THR A 173 16.60 15.41 -5.30
CA THR A 173 17.06 16.69 -4.76
C THR A 173 16.47 16.97 -3.38
N ALA A 174 15.23 16.57 -3.13
CA ALA A 174 14.57 16.71 -1.83
C ALA A 174 15.29 15.90 -0.73
N GLU A 175 15.82 14.72 -1.07
CA GLU A 175 16.65 13.91 -0.16
C GLU A 175 17.94 14.62 0.24
N VAL A 176 18.56 15.37 -0.68
CA VAL A 176 19.82 16.10 -0.41
C VAL A 176 19.58 17.40 0.35
N LEU A 177 18.50 18.12 0.03
CA LEU A 177 18.22 19.46 0.57
C LEU A 177 17.27 19.48 1.78
N ALA A 178 16.77 18.32 2.22
CA ALA A 178 15.89 18.15 3.39
C ALA A 178 14.65 19.06 3.40
N PHE A 179 14.00 19.25 2.25
CA PHE A 179 12.80 20.08 2.13
C PHE A 179 11.51 19.35 2.58
N GLU A 180 11.22 19.35 3.88
CA GLU A 180 10.10 18.63 4.50
C GLU A 180 8.72 18.86 3.84
N LYS A 181 8.40 20.11 3.47
CA LYS A 181 7.11 20.42 2.82
C LYS A 181 7.00 19.77 1.44
N LEU A 182 8.12 19.67 0.72
CA LEU A 182 8.18 19.04 -0.60
C LEU A 182 8.06 17.52 -0.47
N ARG A 183 8.69 16.94 0.55
CA ARG A 183 8.59 15.51 0.88
C ARG A 183 7.15 15.08 1.10
N SER A 184 6.38 15.84 1.88
CA SER A 184 4.97 15.53 2.16
C SER A 184 4.03 15.71 0.95
N ILE A 185 4.21 16.77 0.16
CA ILE A 185 3.31 17.08 -0.98
C ILE A 185 3.57 16.15 -2.17
N LEU A 186 4.84 15.90 -2.50
CA LEU A 186 5.24 15.08 -3.64
C LEU A 186 5.62 13.65 -3.26
N ILE A 187 5.34 13.26 -2.01
CA ILE A 187 5.58 11.91 -1.45
C ILE A 187 6.98 11.38 -1.80
N THR A 188 8.00 12.24 -1.72
CA THR A 188 9.33 11.97 -2.29
C THR A 188 10.01 10.76 -1.68
N ASP A 189 9.72 10.47 -0.40
CA ASP A 189 10.22 9.30 0.32
C ASP A 189 9.90 7.98 -0.39
N TYR A 190 8.77 7.93 -1.11
CA TYR A 190 8.26 6.75 -1.80
C TYR A 190 8.12 6.94 -3.31
N ALA A 191 8.42 8.13 -3.84
CA ALA A 191 8.22 8.50 -5.24
C ALA A 191 8.93 7.53 -6.19
N ALA A 192 10.13 7.07 -5.82
CA ALA A 192 10.91 6.12 -6.62
C ALA A 192 10.12 4.84 -6.97
N TYR A 193 9.34 4.30 -6.03
CA TYR A 193 8.53 3.10 -6.26
C TYR A 193 7.36 3.36 -7.21
N PHE A 194 6.63 4.46 -7.01
CA PHE A 194 5.55 4.85 -7.92
C PHE A 194 6.05 5.12 -9.34
N ILE A 195 7.19 5.82 -9.47
CA ILE A 195 7.85 6.12 -10.75
C ILE A 195 8.30 4.84 -11.43
N ALA A 196 8.92 3.91 -10.71
CA ALA A 196 9.33 2.61 -11.24
C ALA A 196 8.12 1.84 -11.76
N GLY A 197 7.07 1.69 -10.95
CA GLY A 197 5.83 1.02 -11.33
C GLY A 197 5.18 1.61 -12.58
N ALA A 198 5.04 2.94 -12.62
CA ALA A 198 4.52 3.66 -13.77
C ALA A 198 5.39 3.44 -15.03
N THR A 199 6.71 3.47 -14.89
CA THR A 199 7.65 3.24 -15.99
C THR A 199 7.59 1.80 -16.49
N PHE A 200 7.45 0.82 -15.60
CA PHE A 200 7.24 -0.58 -16.00
C PHE A 200 5.93 -0.79 -16.75
N TYR A 201 4.86 -0.08 -16.38
CA TYR A 201 3.64 -0.07 -17.18
C TYR A 201 3.88 0.52 -18.58
N LEU A 202 4.63 1.62 -18.70
CA LEU A 202 4.99 2.19 -19.99
C LEU A 202 5.83 1.24 -20.84
N ILE A 203 6.74 0.49 -20.22
CA ILE A 203 7.51 -0.56 -20.89
C ILE A 203 6.58 -1.68 -21.39
N TRP A 204 5.66 -2.13 -20.54
CA TRP A 204 4.68 -3.16 -20.89
C TRP A 204 3.76 -2.74 -22.05
N ALA A 205 3.28 -1.48 -22.03
CA ALA A 205 2.31 -0.99 -23.00
C ALA A 205 2.95 -0.47 -24.30
N LYS A 206 4.16 0.10 -24.24
CA LYS A 206 4.80 0.85 -25.34
C LYS A 206 6.23 0.41 -25.65
N GLY A 207 6.74 -0.65 -25.01
CA GLY A 207 8.08 -1.20 -25.24
C GLY A 207 9.22 -0.52 -24.47
N MET A 208 10.45 -1.03 -24.60
CA MET A 208 11.63 -0.46 -23.93
C MET A 208 12.24 0.67 -24.76
N THR A 209 12.65 1.75 -24.08
CA THR A 209 13.40 2.88 -24.68
C THR A 209 14.53 3.29 -23.73
N LYS A 210 15.59 3.95 -24.26
CA LYS A 210 16.71 4.43 -23.42
C LYS A 210 16.24 5.33 -22.25
N PRO A 211 15.31 6.29 -22.45
CA PRO A 211 14.80 7.10 -21.34
C PRO A 211 14.06 6.29 -20.27
N ARG A 212 13.27 5.27 -20.66
CA ARG A 212 12.56 4.41 -19.71
C ARG A 212 13.53 3.54 -18.91
N ILE A 213 14.60 3.05 -19.54
CA ILE A 213 15.65 2.30 -18.83
C ILE A 213 16.39 3.22 -17.84
N ALA A 214 16.74 4.44 -18.25
CA ALA A 214 17.37 5.42 -17.37
C ALA A 214 16.47 5.79 -16.19
N LEU A 215 15.16 5.95 -16.41
CA LEU A 215 14.17 6.17 -15.35
C LEU A 215 14.12 5.00 -14.36
N VAL A 216 14.07 3.76 -14.85
CA VAL A 216 14.08 2.57 -13.98
C VAL A 216 15.38 2.48 -13.18
N ALA A 217 16.54 2.73 -13.80
CA ALA A 217 17.83 2.71 -13.13
C ALA A 217 17.95 3.81 -12.06
N GLY A 218 17.52 5.03 -12.38
CA GLY A 218 17.50 6.14 -11.42
C GLY A 218 16.52 5.92 -10.27
N ALA A 219 15.33 5.36 -10.56
CA ALA A 219 14.38 4.97 -9.53
C ALA A 219 14.91 3.84 -8.64
N LEU A 220 15.62 2.85 -9.20
CA LEU A 220 16.26 1.78 -8.41
C LEU A 220 17.33 2.34 -7.47
N ALA A 221 18.18 3.23 -7.96
CA ALA A 221 19.22 3.87 -7.16
C ALA A 221 18.60 4.69 -6.01
N LEU A 222 17.60 5.53 -6.33
CA LEU A 222 16.93 6.35 -5.32
C LEU A 222 16.17 5.48 -4.30
N ALA A 223 15.42 4.47 -4.74
CA ALA A 223 14.69 3.57 -3.86
C ALA A 223 15.61 2.81 -2.90
N THR A 224 16.74 2.31 -3.41
CA THR A 224 17.74 1.61 -2.59
C THR A 224 18.36 2.53 -1.56
N PHE A 225 18.73 3.76 -1.98
CA PHE A 225 19.27 4.77 -1.09
C PHE A 225 18.28 5.13 0.03
N THR A 226 17.03 5.50 -0.32
CA THR A 226 16.03 5.92 0.68
C THR A 226 15.62 4.79 1.62
N ALA A 227 15.58 3.54 1.15
CA ALA A 227 15.25 2.41 2.00
C ALA A 227 16.36 2.08 3.02
N ILE A 228 17.63 2.21 2.62
CA ILE A 228 18.77 2.00 3.52
C ILE A 228 18.83 3.13 4.56
N THR A 229 18.72 4.40 4.13
CA THR A 229 18.74 5.53 5.06
C THR A 229 17.56 5.50 6.03
N TRP A 230 16.38 5.07 5.57
CA TRP A 230 15.23 4.86 6.44
C TRP A 230 15.48 3.75 7.47
N ALA A 231 16.03 2.61 7.03
CA ALA A 231 16.34 1.49 7.93
C ALA A 231 17.34 1.91 9.02
N GLU A 232 18.42 2.61 8.67
CA GLU A 232 19.38 3.18 9.62
C GLU A 232 18.70 4.12 10.63
N SER A 233 17.75 4.95 10.17
CA SER A 233 17.03 5.89 11.05
C SER A 233 16.17 5.21 12.13
N ILE A 234 15.73 3.97 11.90
CA ILE A 234 14.84 3.23 12.81
C ILE A 234 15.54 2.16 13.65
N GLU A 235 16.83 1.88 13.39
CA GLU A 235 17.62 0.90 14.17
C GLU A 235 17.58 1.20 15.66
N SER A 236 17.89 2.45 16.02
CA SER A 236 17.88 2.92 17.41
C SER A 236 16.49 2.82 18.05
N LYS A 237 15.43 3.02 17.27
CA LYS A 237 14.05 3.00 17.74
C LYS A 237 13.55 1.59 18.08
N TYR A 238 14.04 0.58 17.36
CA TYR A 238 13.62 -0.81 17.53
C TYR A 238 14.70 -1.70 18.16
N ALA A 239 15.82 -1.13 18.58
CA ALA A 239 16.96 -1.85 19.14
C ALA A 239 17.37 -3.07 18.28
N THR A 240 17.32 -2.90 16.95
CA THR A 240 17.68 -3.93 15.96
C THR A 240 18.70 -3.36 14.99
N GLN A 241 19.43 -4.24 14.34
CA GLN A 241 20.25 -3.90 13.17
C GLN A 241 19.54 -4.34 11.89
N TYR A 242 19.65 -3.52 10.85
CA TYR A 242 19.23 -3.85 9.50
C TYR A 242 20.47 -4.06 8.63
N ASP A 243 20.44 -5.11 7.81
CA ASP A 243 21.50 -5.37 6.82
C ASP A 243 21.17 -4.64 5.50
N PRO A 244 21.97 -3.63 5.09
CA PRO A 244 21.76 -2.91 3.83
C PRO A 244 21.81 -3.82 2.60
N SER A 245 22.59 -4.90 2.64
CA SER A 245 22.72 -5.86 1.53
C SER A 245 21.42 -6.64 1.32
N ILE A 246 20.74 -7.00 2.41
CA ILE A 246 19.43 -7.66 2.35
C ILE A 246 18.39 -6.69 1.78
N ILE A 247 18.35 -5.45 2.26
CA ILE A 247 17.41 -4.41 1.77
C ILE A 247 17.63 -4.18 0.26
N GLY A 248 18.87 -3.94 -0.15
CA GLY A 248 19.22 -3.75 -1.56
C GLY A 248 18.85 -4.96 -2.43
N SER A 249 19.10 -6.18 -1.95
CA SER A 249 18.75 -7.41 -2.67
C SER A 249 17.24 -7.58 -2.84
N VAL A 250 16.45 -7.27 -1.81
CA VAL A 250 14.98 -7.31 -1.89
C VAL A 250 14.45 -6.29 -2.88
N ILE A 251 14.96 -5.06 -2.85
CA ILE A 251 14.54 -4.00 -3.79
C ILE A 251 14.92 -4.36 -5.22
N ILE A 252 16.15 -4.84 -5.46
CA ILE A 252 16.57 -5.36 -6.77
C ILE A 252 15.62 -6.49 -7.21
N GLY A 253 15.24 -7.39 -6.30
CA GLY A 253 14.26 -8.45 -6.54
C GLY A 253 12.90 -7.91 -7.00
N PHE A 254 12.39 -6.82 -6.40
CA PHE A 254 11.17 -6.16 -6.84
C PHE A 254 11.29 -5.61 -8.27
N PHE A 255 12.35 -4.87 -8.55
CA PHE A 255 12.59 -4.28 -9.88
C PHE A 255 12.76 -5.36 -10.96
N MET A 256 13.49 -6.44 -10.66
CA MET A 256 13.65 -7.58 -11.56
C MET A 256 12.32 -8.28 -11.82
N THR A 257 11.51 -8.49 -10.78
CA THR A 257 10.17 -9.09 -10.93
C THR A 257 9.29 -8.23 -11.85
N PHE A 258 9.29 -6.91 -11.66
CA PHE A 258 8.52 -6.01 -12.52
C PHE A 258 9.05 -5.93 -13.95
N LEU A 259 10.37 -6.03 -14.15
CA LEU A 259 10.94 -6.13 -15.50
C LEU A 259 10.46 -7.41 -16.21
N LEU A 260 10.41 -8.54 -15.51
CA LEU A 260 9.87 -9.80 -16.05
C LEU A 260 8.38 -9.69 -16.39
N ILE A 261 7.59 -9.02 -15.56
CA ILE A 261 6.17 -8.74 -15.83
C ILE A 261 6.02 -7.82 -17.06
N ALA A 262 6.77 -6.72 -17.09
CA ALA A 262 6.70 -5.74 -18.16
C ALA A 262 7.15 -6.31 -19.51
N THR A 263 8.05 -7.29 -19.50
CA THR A 263 8.51 -8.02 -20.71
C THR A 263 7.71 -9.31 -20.97
N ASN A 264 6.60 -9.51 -20.27
CA ASN A 264 5.67 -10.64 -20.42
C ASN A 264 6.32 -12.03 -20.22
N LYS A 265 7.41 -12.10 -19.44
CA LYS A 265 8.11 -13.34 -19.10
C LYS A 265 7.44 -14.13 -17.97
N THR A 266 6.52 -13.51 -17.23
CA THR A 266 5.74 -14.14 -16.14
C THR A 266 4.39 -14.69 -16.57
N ALA A 267 4.12 -14.75 -17.89
CA ALA A 267 2.80 -15.14 -18.42
C ALA A 267 2.31 -16.51 -17.91
N ALA A 268 3.22 -17.44 -17.61
CA ALA A 268 2.87 -18.74 -17.04
C ALA A 268 2.20 -18.61 -15.66
N ILE A 269 2.72 -17.75 -14.79
CA ILE A 269 2.14 -17.46 -13.46
C ILE A 269 0.81 -16.72 -13.63
N GLY A 270 0.73 -15.79 -14.58
CA GLY A 270 -0.48 -15.03 -14.90
C GLY A 270 -1.64 -15.88 -15.48
N ARG A 271 -1.38 -17.12 -15.90
CA ARG A 271 -2.45 -18.06 -16.31
C ARG A 271 -3.25 -18.61 -15.14
N LEU A 272 -2.65 -18.69 -13.95
CA LEU A 272 -3.32 -19.14 -12.73
C LEU A 272 -4.27 -18.06 -12.20
N ASN A 273 -5.26 -18.48 -11.39
CA ASN A 273 -6.30 -17.56 -10.91
C ASN A 273 -5.98 -17.00 -9.52
N TRP A 274 -5.35 -15.82 -9.49
CA TRP A 274 -4.99 -15.12 -8.25
C TRP A 274 -6.00 -14.05 -7.81
N THR A 275 -7.14 -13.95 -8.50
CA THR A 275 -8.09 -12.85 -8.34
C THR A 275 -8.62 -12.74 -6.91
N THR A 276 -8.90 -13.87 -6.27
CA THR A 276 -9.37 -13.91 -4.88
C THR A 276 -8.28 -13.41 -3.93
N LEU A 277 -7.05 -13.90 -4.06
CA LEU A 277 -5.93 -13.43 -3.20
C LEU A 277 -5.72 -11.91 -3.33
N GLY A 278 -5.74 -11.38 -4.56
CA GLY A 278 -5.63 -9.93 -4.77
C GLY A 278 -6.80 -9.15 -4.19
N ALA A 279 -8.00 -9.72 -4.20
CA ALA A 279 -9.18 -9.10 -3.61
C ALA A 279 -9.09 -9.04 -2.08
N LEU A 280 -8.63 -10.11 -1.43
CA LEU A 280 -8.46 -10.19 0.03
C LEU A 280 -7.38 -9.27 0.57
N THR A 281 -6.43 -8.88 -0.28
CA THR A 281 -5.25 -8.12 0.14
C THR A 281 -5.61 -6.83 0.86
N TYR A 282 -6.61 -6.09 0.38
CA TYR A 282 -6.92 -4.77 0.93
C TYR A 282 -7.61 -4.86 2.30
N PRO A 283 -8.71 -5.62 2.49
CA PRO A 283 -9.25 -5.86 3.83
C PRO A 283 -8.23 -6.47 4.81
N LEU A 284 -7.38 -7.40 4.35
CA LEU A 284 -6.33 -8.00 5.18
C LEU A 284 -5.36 -6.94 5.69
N TYR A 285 -4.89 -6.09 4.79
CA TYR A 285 -3.99 -5.00 5.14
C TYR A 285 -4.65 -4.03 6.13
N LEU A 286 -5.93 -3.73 5.99
CA LEU A 286 -6.62 -2.77 6.88
C LEU A 286 -6.92 -3.32 8.28
N LEU A 287 -7.21 -4.61 8.42
CA LEU A 287 -7.63 -5.18 9.70
C LEU A 287 -6.47 -5.63 10.59
N HIS A 288 -5.36 -6.07 10.00
CA HIS A 288 -4.44 -6.94 10.71
C HIS A 288 -3.76 -6.28 11.92
N GLN A 289 -3.35 -5.01 11.83
CA GLN A 289 -2.38 -4.46 12.77
C GLN A 289 -2.99 -4.23 14.17
N MET A 290 -3.92 -3.30 14.33
CA MET A 290 -4.44 -2.95 15.65
C MET A 290 -5.22 -4.12 16.28
N ILE A 291 -6.10 -4.75 15.51
CA ILE A 291 -6.91 -5.88 16.00
C ILE A 291 -6.00 -7.06 16.37
N GLY A 292 -4.97 -7.35 15.55
CA GLY A 292 -4.01 -8.41 15.85
C GLY A 292 -3.23 -8.15 17.12
N PHE A 293 -2.78 -6.90 17.34
CA PHE A 293 -2.12 -6.54 18.60
C PHE A 293 -3.03 -6.65 19.81
N ILE A 294 -4.30 -6.24 19.69
CA ILE A 294 -5.28 -6.41 20.78
C ILE A 294 -5.42 -7.90 21.14
N ILE A 295 -5.57 -8.78 20.15
CA ILE A 295 -5.64 -10.23 20.37
C ILE A 295 -4.41 -10.74 21.12
N PHE A 296 -3.20 -10.34 20.69
CA PHE A 296 -1.96 -10.77 21.36
C PHE A 296 -1.87 -10.26 22.80
N ASN A 297 -2.24 -9.00 23.06
CA ASN A 297 -2.19 -8.44 24.40
C ASN A 297 -3.22 -9.05 25.36
N MET A 298 -4.36 -9.52 24.85
CA MET A 298 -5.38 -10.17 25.67
C MET A 298 -5.07 -11.63 25.98
N ALA A 299 -4.49 -12.35 25.00
CA ALA A 299 -4.39 -13.80 25.08
C ALA A 299 -2.99 -14.31 25.48
N TYR A 300 -1.93 -13.54 25.25
CA TYR A 300 -0.58 -13.91 25.68
C TYR A 300 -0.33 -13.45 27.13
N PRO A 301 0.27 -14.28 28.00
CA PRO A 301 0.91 -15.58 27.74
C PRO A 301 0.02 -16.82 27.95
N ALA A 302 -1.29 -16.65 28.19
CA ALA A 302 -2.20 -17.77 28.48
C ALA A 302 -2.36 -18.74 27.30
N VAL A 303 -2.24 -18.26 26.05
CA VAL A 303 -2.26 -19.06 24.83
C VAL A 303 -0.87 -19.12 24.20
N ASN A 304 -0.52 -20.28 23.64
CA ASN A 304 0.76 -20.49 22.96
C ASN A 304 0.97 -19.50 21.79
N ALA A 305 2.17 -18.92 21.70
CA ALA A 305 2.50 -17.89 20.72
C ALA A 305 2.39 -18.35 19.25
N HIS A 306 2.67 -19.62 18.93
CA HIS A 306 2.50 -20.15 17.58
C HIS A 306 1.03 -20.22 17.18
N LEU A 307 0.17 -20.68 18.10
CA LEU A 307 -1.26 -20.73 17.88
C LEU A 307 -1.84 -19.32 17.76
N LEU A 308 -1.39 -18.38 18.59
CA LEU A 308 -1.81 -16.98 18.48
C LEU A 308 -1.40 -16.38 17.15
N LEU A 309 -0.13 -16.46 16.76
CA LEU A 309 0.35 -15.84 15.53
C LEU A 309 -0.38 -16.40 14.30
N TRP A 310 -0.36 -17.72 14.11
CA TRP A 310 -0.95 -18.32 12.90
C TRP A 310 -2.48 -18.33 12.95
N GLY A 311 -3.06 -18.49 14.14
CA GLY A 311 -4.50 -18.37 14.35
C GLY A 311 -5.01 -16.97 14.03
N THR A 312 -4.31 -15.92 14.47
CA THR A 312 -4.66 -14.53 14.13
C THR A 312 -4.48 -14.25 12.64
N VAL A 313 -3.41 -14.74 12.00
CA VAL A 313 -3.26 -14.63 10.53
C VAL A 313 -4.43 -15.28 9.80
N ALA A 314 -4.79 -16.52 10.17
CA ALA A 314 -5.91 -17.23 9.58
C ALA A 314 -7.25 -16.50 9.81
N LEU A 315 -7.45 -15.99 11.03
CA LEU A 315 -8.63 -15.19 11.39
C LEU A 315 -8.72 -13.92 10.54
N MET A 316 -7.62 -13.18 10.36
CA MET A 316 -7.62 -11.97 9.55
C MET A 316 -7.91 -12.27 8.07
N ILE A 317 -7.36 -13.36 7.52
CA ILE A 317 -7.67 -13.79 6.15
C ILE A 317 -9.16 -14.18 6.03
N ALA A 318 -9.70 -14.92 6.99
CA ALA A 318 -11.12 -15.30 7.00
C ALA A 318 -12.03 -14.07 7.11
N ALA A 319 -11.74 -13.15 8.03
CA ALA A 319 -12.47 -11.89 8.18
C ALA A 319 -12.41 -11.04 6.90
N SER A 320 -11.24 -10.98 6.26
CA SER A 320 -11.05 -10.29 4.97
C SER A 320 -11.93 -10.88 3.87
N TYR A 321 -12.07 -12.21 3.84
CA TYR A 321 -12.93 -12.90 2.87
C TYR A 321 -14.40 -12.56 3.08
N VAL A 322 -14.87 -12.61 4.33
CA VAL A 322 -16.26 -12.23 4.67
C VAL A 322 -16.53 -10.77 4.32
N ILE A 323 -15.64 -9.84 4.68
CA ILE A 323 -15.81 -8.42 4.34
C ILE A 323 -15.84 -8.24 2.82
N HIS A 324 -14.94 -8.89 2.09
CA HIS A 324 -14.84 -8.74 0.65
C HIS A 324 -16.13 -9.19 -0.08
N GLU A 325 -16.59 -10.41 0.21
CA GLU A 325 -17.74 -11.02 -0.47
C GLU A 325 -19.06 -10.39 -0.02
N ASN A 326 -19.26 -10.21 1.29
CA ASN A 326 -20.55 -9.82 1.85
C ASN A 326 -20.77 -8.31 1.91
N ILE A 327 -19.70 -7.50 1.95
CA ILE A 327 -19.82 -6.06 2.21
C ILE A 327 -19.17 -5.21 1.11
N GLU A 328 -17.87 -5.39 0.87
CA GLU A 328 -17.10 -4.59 -0.10
C GLU A 328 -17.73 -4.71 -1.50
N THR A 329 -17.93 -5.94 -1.98
CA THR A 329 -18.39 -6.18 -3.35
C THR A 329 -19.82 -5.64 -3.62
N PRO A 330 -20.82 -5.91 -2.77
CA PRO A 330 -22.16 -5.32 -2.94
C PRO A 330 -22.14 -3.79 -2.89
N MET A 331 -21.45 -3.21 -1.91
CA MET A 331 -21.40 -1.76 -1.70
C MET A 331 -20.65 -1.06 -2.84
N ALA A 332 -19.55 -1.64 -3.33
CA ALA A 332 -18.82 -1.14 -4.49
C ALA A 332 -19.70 -1.07 -5.76
N ARG A 333 -20.54 -2.09 -6.00
CA ARG A 333 -21.48 -2.10 -7.13
C ARG A 333 -22.51 -0.98 -7.01
N LEU A 334 -23.06 -0.76 -5.82
CA LEU A 334 -24.03 0.31 -5.56
C LEU A 334 -23.41 1.70 -5.74
N MET A 335 -22.23 1.93 -5.15
CA MET A 335 -21.51 3.20 -5.29
C MET A 335 -21.16 3.51 -6.74
N LYS A 336 -20.69 2.51 -7.49
CA LYS A 336 -20.37 2.67 -8.92
C LYS A 336 -21.60 3.13 -9.71
N ARG A 337 -22.77 2.49 -9.49
CA ARG A 337 -24.02 2.86 -10.15
C ARG A 337 -24.45 4.29 -9.81
N SER A 338 -24.44 4.64 -8.52
CA SER A 338 -24.85 5.97 -8.05
C SER A 338 -23.94 7.08 -8.58
N LEU A 339 -22.62 6.92 -8.48
CA LEU A 339 -21.66 7.92 -8.95
C LEU A 339 -21.74 8.11 -10.46
N SER A 340 -21.80 7.01 -11.23
CA SER A 340 -21.94 7.11 -12.69
C SER A 340 -23.22 7.84 -13.10
N PHE A 341 -24.34 7.60 -12.40
CA PHE A 341 -25.60 8.31 -12.66
C PHE A 341 -25.50 9.82 -12.37
N SER A 342 -24.97 10.22 -11.22
CA SER A 342 -24.84 11.63 -10.85
C SER A 342 -23.99 12.43 -11.84
N PHE A 343 -22.88 11.87 -12.31
CA PHE A 343 -22.04 12.53 -13.31
C PHE A 343 -22.71 12.63 -14.68
N ASN A 344 -23.50 11.64 -15.09
CA ASN A 344 -24.24 11.71 -16.34
C ASN A 344 -25.30 12.83 -16.29
N ARG A 345 -25.94 13.05 -15.14
CA ARG A 345 -26.88 14.16 -14.92
C ARG A 345 -26.19 15.53 -15.01
N LEU A 346 -25.00 15.67 -14.42
CA LEU A 346 -24.21 16.91 -14.49
C LEU A 346 -23.68 17.25 -15.89
N ARG A 347 -23.63 16.28 -16.82
CA ARG A 347 -23.29 16.53 -18.23
C ARG A 347 -24.50 16.85 -19.10
N ALA A 348 -25.70 16.49 -18.64
CA ALA A 348 -26.96 16.72 -19.36
C ALA A 348 -27.58 18.09 -19.04
N ASN A 349 -27.15 18.71 -17.94
CA ASN A 349 -27.41 20.10 -17.58
C ASN A 349 -26.21 20.97 -18.00
#